data_AF-A0A2G9TL38-F1
#
_entry.id   AF-A0A2G9TL38-F1
#
_cell.length_a   1.000
_cell.length_b   1.000
_cell.length_c   1.000
_cell.angle_alpha   90.00
_cell.angle_beta   90.00
_cell.angle_gamma   90.00
#
_symmetry.space_group_name_H-M   'P 1'
#
loop_
_entity.id
_entity.type
_entity.pdbx_description
1 polymer ?
#
loop_
_entity_poly.entity_id
_entity_poly.type
_entity_poly.pdbx_seq_one_letter_code
_entity_poly.pdbx_strand_id
1 'polypeptide(L)'
;YYDQLTVFEKRLEHSSTQHLEGFKWNDAFETGKSFLSKSQNSVADTFLERAAVLFNYGAVLSVIAASQSFLTDDETKTAAKLFQQSAGVFAHLRDLMQLSMPKSFTTDLVPSTLTTLSSIMLAQAQESFYRKAYAEKMNPSALVKIAAQTGDFYSEASKLMDISKSYWKKEWLNVISGKALGFQAIAELHQAQ
;
A
#
# COMPACT_ATOMS: atom_id res chain seq x y z
N TYR A 1 5.85 0.01 18.78
CA TYR A 1 4.45 -0.10 19.23
C TYR A 1 3.84 -1.43 18.78
N TYR A 2 3.78 -1.73 17.47
CA TYR A 2 3.28 -3.03 16.97
C TYR A 2 3.94 -4.26 17.63
N ASP A 3 5.27 -4.31 17.70
CA ASP A 3 5.99 -5.42 18.36
C ASP A 3 5.62 -5.55 19.83
N GLN A 4 5.45 -4.40 20.50
CA GLN A 4 5.07 -4.34 21.89
C GLN A 4 3.66 -4.91 22.11
N LEU A 5 2.70 -4.59 21.23
CA LEU A 5 1.35 -5.16 21.26
C LEU A 5 1.37 -6.69 21.09
N THR A 6 2.21 -7.20 20.18
CA THR A 6 2.36 -8.65 19.94
C THR A 6 2.91 -9.38 21.17
N VAL A 7 3.83 -8.75 21.91
CA VAL A 7 4.35 -9.30 23.17
C VAL A 7 3.29 -9.23 24.29
N PHE A 8 2.48 -8.18 24.32
CA PHE A 8 1.41 -8.02 25.31
C PHE A 8 0.27 -9.03 25.13
N GLU A 9 -0.14 -9.33 23.89
CA GLU A 9 -1.21 -10.28 23.59
C GLU A 9 -0.91 -11.69 24.14
N LYS A 10 0.31 -12.19 23.93
CA LYS A 10 0.78 -13.46 24.51
C LYS A 10 0.69 -13.51 26.03
N ARG A 11 0.77 -12.36 26.71
CA ARG A 11 0.64 -12.27 28.18
C ARG A 11 -0.82 -12.16 28.62
N LEU A 12 -1.67 -11.54 27.82
CA LEU A 12 -3.11 -11.37 28.09
C LEU A 12 -3.90 -12.67 27.89
N GLU A 13 -3.47 -13.56 26.99
CA GLU A 13 -4.02 -14.92 26.86
C GLU A 13 -4.01 -15.71 28.19
N HIS A 14 -3.10 -15.35 29.11
CA HIS A 14 -2.94 -15.96 30.43
C HIS A 14 -3.71 -15.23 31.55
N SER A 15 -4.26 -14.03 31.30
CA SER A 15 -5.08 -13.30 32.26
C SER A 15 -6.53 -13.29 31.79
N SER A 16 -7.28 -14.32 32.16
CA SER A 16 -8.74 -14.29 32.02
C SER A 16 -9.27 -13.09 32.81
N THR A 17 -10.06 -12.23 32.17
CA THR A 17 -10.74 -11.04 32.72
C THR A 17 -9.92 -9.75 32.90
N GLN A 18 -9.65 -9.05 31.79
CA GLN A 18 -9.69 -7.59 31.80
C GLN A 18 -10.47 -7.08 30.58
N HIS A 19 -11.55 -6.36 30.83
CA HIS A 19 -12.29 -5.62 29.81
C HIS A 19 -11.36 -4.52 29.28
N LEU A 20 -10.72 -4.75 28.14
CA LEU A 20 -10.01 -3.69 27.43
C LEU A 20 -11.04 -2.67 26.95
N GLU A 21 -10.81 -1.39 27.24
CA GLU A 21 -11.59 -0.31 26.62
C GLU A 21 -11.43 -0.44 25.09
N GLY A 22 -12.55 -0.46 24.37
CA GLY A 22 -12.56 -0.74 22.93
C GLY A 22 -11.81 0.33 22.14
N PHE A 23 -10.83 -0.10 21.35
CA PHE A 23 -10.15 0.77 20.37
C PHE A 23 -11.16 1.20 19.30
N LYS A 24 -11.06 2.47 18.88
CA LYS A 24 -11.94 3.06 17.86
C LYS A 24 -11.10 3.50 16.66
N TRP A 25 -11.24 2.78 15.56
CA TRP A 25 -10.63 3.13 14.28
C TRP A 25 -11.70 3.51 13.26
N ASN A 26 -11.38 4.47 12.38
CA ASN A 26 -12.22 4.86 11.26
C ASN A 26 -11.59 4.34 9.96
N ASP A 27 -12.42 4.12 8.94
CA ASP A 27 -11.99 3.70 7.61
C ASP A 27 -11.11 4.79 6.93
N ALA A 28 -9.93 4.40 6.44
CA ALA A 28 -8.99 5.31 5.77
C ALA A 28 -9.51 5.93 4.46
N PHE A 29 -10.52 5.31 3.83
CA PHE A 29 -11.10 5.75 2.56
C PHE A 29 -12.43 6.48 2.70
N GLU A 30 -13.00 6.54 3.92
CA GLU A 30 -14.24 7.27 4.16
C GLU A 30 -14.04 8.77 3.90
N THR A 31 -14.69 9.28 2.86
CA THR A 31 -14.85 10.72 2.67
C THR A 31 -16.09 11.13 3.45
N GLY A 32 -15.97 12.15 4.32
CA GLY A 32 -17.00 12.56 5.31
C GLY A 32 -18.37 13.02 4.78
N LYS A 33 -18.79 12.56 3.60
CA LYS A 33 -20.09 12.78 2.97
C LYS A 33 -21.17 11.78 3.41
N SER A 34 -20.81 10.69 4.10
CA SER A 34 -21.78 9.78 4.72
C SER A 34 -22.22 10.30 6.08
N PHE A 35 -23.22 11.19 6.12
CA PHE A 35 -23.83 11.68 7.37
C PHE A 35 -24.64 10.59 8.11
N LEU A 36 -24.82 9.40 7.52
CA LEU A 36 -25.71 8.34 8.01
C LEU A 36 -25.02 7.01 8.34
N SER A 37 -23.72 6.86 8.10
CA SER A 37 -22.99 5.64 8.44
C SER A 37 -21.49 5.92 8.55
N LYS A 38 -21.05 6.46 9.70
CA LYS A 38 -19.63 6.36 10.06
C LYS A 38 -19.35 4.89 10.36
N SER A 39 -18.58 4.19 9.53
CA SER A 39 -18.17 2.81 9.78
C SER A 39 -17.11 2.79 10.89
N GLN A 40 -17.55 3.03 12.13
CA GLN A 40 -16.69 2.91 13.31
C GLN A 40 -16.67 1.46 13.75
N ASN A 41 -15.50 0.82 13.63
CA ASN A 41 -15.27 -0.44 14.32
C ASN A 41 -14.83 -0.11 15.75
N SER A 42 -15.76 -0.24 16.70
CA SER A 42 -15.49 -0.23 18.13
C SER A 42 -15.53 -1.67 18.61
N VAL A 43 -14.40 -2.36 18.53
CA VAL A 43 -14.28 -3.72 19.06
C VAL A 43 -13.13 -3.74 20.06
N ALA A 44 -13.37 -4.28 21.25
CA ALA A 44 -12.31 -4.62 22.21
C ALA A 44 -11.53 -5.84 21.70
N ASP A 45 -10.89 -5.68 20.55
CA ASP A 45 -10.14 -6.74 19.87
C ASP A 45 -8.72 -6.22 19.58
N THR A 46 -7.76 -6.74 20.34
CA THR A 46 -6.33 -6.46 20.19
C THR A 46 -5.85 -6.75 18.76
N PHE A 47 -6.50 -7.68 18.06
CA PHE A 47 -6.21 -7.96 16.66
C PHE A 47 -6.51 -6.76 15.75
N LEU A 48 -7.67 -6.13 15.93
CA LEU A 48 -8.05 -4.95 15.14
C LEU A 48 -7.11 -3.77 15.40
N GLU A 49 -6.70 -3.57 16.65
CA GLU A 49 -5.68 -2.57 17.01
C GLU A 49 -4.36 -2.84 16.27
N ARG A 50 -3.86 -4.09 16.30
CA ARG A 50 -2.65 -4.48 15.57
C ARG A 50 -2.79 -4.28 14.07
N ALA A 51 -3.94 -4.62 13.51
CA ALA A 51 -4.25 -4.44 12.09
C ALA A 51 -4.19 -2.98 11.67
N ALA A 52 -4.87 -2.10 12.42
CA ALA A 52 -4.91 -0.67 12.14
C ALA A 52 -3.53 0.00 12.31
N VAL A 53 -2.76 -0.40 13.33
CA VAL A 53 -1.37 0.07 13.52
C VAL A 53 -0.50 -0.34 12.34
N LEU A 54 -0.63 -1.58 11.87
CA LEU A 54 0.14 -2.09 10.74
C LEU A 54 -0.25 -1.39 9.43
N PHE A 55 -1.55 -1.13 9.22
CA PHE A 55 -2.02 -0.32 8.11
C PHE A 55 -1.39 1.07 8.11
N ASN A 56 -1.43 1.76 9.25
CA ASN A 56 -0.84 3.10 9.41
C ASN A 56 0.67 3.09 9.21
N TYR A 57 1.37 2.04 9.65
CA TYR A 57 2.79 1.90 9.40
C TYR A 57 3.07 1.80 7.89
N GLY A 58 2.33 0.95 7.17
CA GLY A 58 2.41 0.87 5.71
C GLY A 58 2.13 2.21 5.02
N ALA A 59 1.10 2.94 5.48
CA ALA A 59 0.73 4.25 4.96
C ALA A 59 1.79 5.33 5.22
N VAL A 60 2.41 5.36 6.41
CA VAL A 60 3.49 6.31 6.71
C VAL A 60 4.72 6.04 5.84
N LEU A 61 5.09 4.78 5.65
CA LEU A 61 6.19 4.41 4.76
C LEU A 61 5.94 4.92 3.33
N SER A 62 4.71 4.79 2.81
CA SER A 62 4.38 5.26 1.45
C SER A 62 4.41 6.78 1.34
N VAL A 63 3.95 7.51 2.36
CA VAL A 63 4.01 8.98 2.40
C VAL A 63 5.46 9.47 2.45
N ILE A 64 6.31 8.87 3.28
CA ILE A 64 7.73 9.24 3.36
C ILE A 64 8.42 8.96 2.02
N ALA A 65 8.14 7.82 1.39
CA ALA A 65 8.67 7.47 0.08
C ALA A 65 8.24 8.48 -1.00
N ALA A 66 6.95 8.86 -1.02
CA ALA A 66 6.42 9.83 -1.97
C ALA A 66 6.92 11.27 -1.73
N SER A 67 7.36 11.59 -0.51
CA SER A 67 7.92 12.91 -0.16
C SER A 67 9.39 13.10 -0.54
N GLN A 68 10.08 12.04 -0.99
CA GLN A 68 11.47 12.15 -1.46
C GLN A 68 11.55 13.07 -2.69
N SER A 69 12.65 13.81 -2.83
CA SER A 69 12.84 14.74 -3.96
C SER A 69 13.25 14.05 -5.26
N PHE A 70 13.79 12.82 -5.17
CA PHE A 70 14.34 12.03 -6.29
C PHE A 70 15.47 12.76 -7.05
N LEU A 71 16.15 13.73 -6.42
CA LEU A 71 17.26 14.47 -7.02
C LEU A 71 18.59 13.75 -6.83
N THR A 72 18.74 13.01 -5.73
CA THR A 72 19.94 12.23 -5.43
C THR A 72 19.67 10.72 -5.53
N ASP A 73 20.76 9.96 -5.71
CA ASP A 73 20.72 8.49 -5.71
C ASP A 73 20.23 7.93 -4.36
N ASP A 74 20.66 8.52 -3.25
CA ASP A 74 20.27 8.08 -1.91
C ASP A 74 18.78 8.30 -1.63
N GLU A 75 18.21 9.43 -2.05
CA GLU A 75 16.77 9.69 -1.93
C GLU A 75 15.96 8.71 -2.81
N THR A 76 16.44 8.41 -4.01
CA THR A 76 15.77 7.48 -4.93
C THR A 76 15.80 6.05 -4.40
N LYS A 77 16.94 5.60 -3.86
CA LYS A 77 17.07 4.31 -3.15
C LYS A 77 16.19 4.26 -1.92
N THR A 78 16.12 5.35 -1.17
CA THR A 78 15.27 5.45 0.02
C THR A 78 13.80 5.33 -0.34
N ALA A 79 13.33 6.05 -1.37
CA ALA A 79 11.97 5.90 -1.88
C ALA A 79 11.68 4.45 -2.31
N ALA A 80 12.55 3.86 -3.13
CA ALA A 80 12.39 2.47 -3.60
C ALA A 80 12.30 1.47 -2.44
N LYS A 81 13.14 1.63 -1.42
CA LYS A 81 13.14 0.78 -0.22
C LYS A 81 11.85 0.94 0.59
N LEU A 82 11.43 2.18 0.85
CA LEU A 82 10.25 2.46 1.66
C LEU A 82 8.95 2.02 0.96
N PHE A 83 8.85 2.18 -0.37
CA PHE A 83 7.74 1.63 -1.15
C PHE A 83 7.70 0.10 -1.08
N GLN A 84 8.85 -0.60 -1.20
CA GLN A 84 8.90 -2.06 -1.04
C GLN A 84 8.49 -2.51 0.37
N GLN A 85 8.93 -1.80 1.39
CA GLN A 85 8.54 -2.08 2.77
C GLN A 85 7.03 -1.86 2.96
N SER A 86 6.48 -0.77 2.44
CA SER A 86 5.04 -0.50 2.45
C SER A 86 4.26 -1.62 1.75
N ALA A 87 4.70 -2.05 0.57
CA ALA A 87 4.11 -3.16 -0.18
C ALA A 87 4.08 -4.46 0.64
N GLY A 88 5.21 -4.81 1.28
CA GLY A 88 5.32 -5.98 2.13
C GLY A 88 4.45 -5.90 3.39
N VAL A 89 4.32 -4.71 3.99
CA VAL A 89 3.44 -4.47 5.14
C VAL A 89 1.98 -4.71 4.76
N PHE A 90 1.51 -4.18 3.63
CA PHE A 90 0.13 -4.42 3.16
C PHE A 90 -0.12 -5.89 2.77
N ALA A 91 0.86 -6.56 2.17
CA ALA A 91 0.76 -7.99 1.87
C ALA A 91 0.68 -8.84 3.15
N HIS A 92 1.51 -8.53 4.15
CA HIS A 92 1.47 -9.21 5.44
C HIS A 92 0.13 -8.97 6.15
N LEU A 93 -0.36 -7.72 6.14
CA LEU A 93 -1.64 -7.37 6.73
C LEU A 93 -2.79 -8.12 6.04
N ARG A 94 -2.77 -8.25 4.70
CA ARG A 94 -3.75 -9.05 3.95
C ARG A 94 -3.80 -10.49 4.46
N ASP A 95 -2.63 -11.12 4.61
CA ASP A 95 -2.56 -12.52 5.04
C ASP A 95 -3.08 -12.68 6.48
N LEU A 96 -2.79 -11.73 7.37
CA LEU A 96 -3.38 -11.69 8.72
C LEU A 96 -4.91 -11.54 8.67
N MET A 97 -5.43 -10.63 7.84
CA MET A 97 -6.87 -10.39 7.72
C MET A 97 -7.63 -11.55 7.07
N GLN A 98 -6.97 -12.42 6.30
CA GLN A 98 -7.58 -13.64 5.76
C GLN A 98 -7.68 -14.76 6.80
N LEU A 99 -6.72 -14.83 7.71
CA LEU A 99 -6.67 -15.87 8.75
C LEU A 99 -7.64 -15.57 9.90
N SER A 100 -7.75 -14.31 10.28
CA SER A 100 -8.72 -13.89 11.27
C SER A 100 -10.03 -13.62 10.56
N MET A 101 -11.14 -14.15 11.08
CA MET A 101 -12.49 -13.89 10.59
C MET A 101 -13.21 -12.81 11.44
N PRO A 102 -12.74 -11.55 11.54
CA PRO A 102 -13.50 -10.48 12.16
C PRO A 102 -14.93 -10.39 11.65
N LYS A 103 -15.85 -10.08 12.58
CA LYS A 103 -17.27 -9.89 12.30
C LYS A 103 -17.55 -8.65 11.45
N SER A 104 -16.59 -7.73 11.33
CA SER A 104 -16.69 -6.47 10.59
C SER A 104 -15.30 -6.00 10.17
N PHE A 105 -15.14 -5.61 8.91
CA PHE A 105 -13.96 -4.93 8.39
C PHE A 105 -14.37 -3.58 7.80
N THR A 106 -13.62 -2.53 8.09
CA THR A 106 -13.62 -1.32 7.27
C THR A 106 -12.97 -1.62 5.92
N THR A 107 -13.30 -0.84 4.89
CA THR A 107 -12.89 -1.06 3.50
C THR A 107 -11.37 -1.16 3.37
N ASP A 108 -10.65 -0.37 4.16
CA ASP A 108 -9.19 -0.32 4.21
C ASP A 108 -8.51 -1.60 4.70
N LEU A 109 -9.19 -2.40 5.51
CA LEU A 109 -8.68 -3.68 6.03
C LEU A 109 -9.19 -4.89 5.23
N VAL A 110 -10.00 -4.69 4.19
CA VAL A 110 -10.45 -5.79 3.33
C VAL A 110 -9.26 -6.36 2.55
N PRO A 111 -9.08 -7.70 2.46
CA PRO A 111 -7.95 -8.33 1.77
C PRO A 111 -7.74 -7.88 0.32
N SER A 112 -8.81 -7.62 -0.44
CA SER A 112 -8.72 -7.12 -1.82
C SER A 112 -8.15 -5.70 -1.88
N THR A 113 -8.53 -4.83 -0.95
CA THR A 113 -8.01 -3.46 -0.82
C THR A 113 -6.53 -3.48 -0.44
N LEU A 114 -6.16 -4.31 0.54
CA LEU A 114 -4.75 -4.50 0.95
C LEU A 114 -3.88 -5.07 -0.18
N THR A 115 -4.43 -6.00 -0.97
CA THR A 115 -3.76 -6.52 -2.18
C THR A 115 -3.51 -5.41 -3.19
N THR A 116 -4.51 -4.57 -3.43
CA THR A 116 -4.42 -3.44 -4.36
C THR A 116 -3.38 -2.43 -3.90
N LEU A 117 -3.40 -2.05 -2.61
CA LEU A 117 -2.39 -1.14 -2.04
C LEU A 117 -0.97 -1.71 -2.15
N SER A 118 -0.79 -3.00 -1.84
CA SER A 118 0.51 -3.68 -1.99
C SER A 118 1.00 -3.61 -3.45
N SER A 119 0.12 -3.87 -4.42
CA SER A 119 0.42 -3.79 -5.84
C SER A 119 0.80 -2.36 -6.29
N ILE A 120 0.06 -1.34 -5.85
CA ILE A 120 0.39 0.07 -6.14
C ILE A 120 1.77 0.43 -5.58
N MET A 121 2.07 0.04 -4.34
CA MET A 121 3.37 0.32 -3.71
C MET A 121 4.52 -0.37 -4.46
N LEU A 122 4.31 -1.59 -4.94
CA LEU A 122 5.31 -2.30 -5.75
C LEU A 122 5.56 -1.60 -7.10
N ALA A 123 4.51 -1.12 -7.75
CA ALA A 123 4.63 -0.34 -8.98
C ALA A 123 5.43 0.97 -8.75
N GLN A 124 5.16 1.68 -7.65
CA GLN A 124 5.91 2.90 -7.28
C GLN A 124 7.36 2.62 -6.92
N ALA A 125 7.66 1.47 -6.30
CA ALA A 125 9.04 1.04 -6.08
C ALA A 125 9.78 0.81 -7.41
N GLN A 126 9.14 0.12 -8.35
CA GLN A 126 9.73 -0.13 -9.67
C GLN A 126 9.93 1.17 -10.48
N GLU A 127 8.99 2.12 -10.38
CA GLU A 127 9.18 3.46 -10.94
C GLU A 127 10.40 4.17 -10.33
N SER A 128 10.63 4.01 -9.03
CA SER A 128 11.82 4.59 -8.37
C SER A 128 13.10 3.98 -8.95
N PHE A 129 13.12 2.67 -9.22
CA PHE A 129 14.23 2.02 -9.92
C PHE A 129 14.39 2.52 -11.36
N TYR A 130 13.29 2.74 -12.09
CA TYR A 130 13.35 3.34 -13.42
C TYR A 130 14.01 4.73 -13.38
N ARG A 131 13.57 5.60 -12.45
CA ARG A 131 14.14 6.94 -12.29
C ARG A 131 15.65 6.89 -12.05
N LYS A 132 16.10 5.97 -11.19
CA LYS A 132 17.52 5.72 -10.94
C LYS A 132 18.25 5.27 -12.21
N ALA A 133 17.75 4.23 -12.88
CA ALA A 133 18.36 3.67 -14.08
C ALA A 133 18.49 4.72 -15.19
N TYR A 134 17.48 5.57 -15.34
CA TYR A 134 17.51 6.68 -16.30
C TYR A 134 18.53 7.75 -15.92
N ALA A 135 18.59 8.16 -14.64
CA ALA A 135 19.58 9.12 -14.15
C ALA A 135 21.03 8.62 -14.30
N GLU A 136 21.26 7.31 -14.09
CA GLU A 136 22.55 6.64 -14.27
C GLU A 136 22.92 6.39 -15.75
N LYS A 137 22.04 6.75 -16.69
CA LYS A 137 22.22 6.51 -18.13
C LYS A 137 22.53 5.05 -18.44
N MET A 138 21.80 4.13 -17.81
CA MET A 138 21.89 2.70 -18.12
C MET A 138 21.62 2.47 -19.62
N ASN A 139 22.16 1.38 -20.15
CA ASN A 139 22.00 1.07 -21.58
C ASN A 139 20.51 0.97 -21.98
N PRO A 140 20.16 1.29 -23.24
CA PRO A 140 18.77 1.30 -23.70
C PRO A 140 18.03 -0.01 -23.46
N SER A 141 18.67 -1.17 -23.68
CA SER A 141 18.05 -2.48 -23.45
C SER A 141 17.61 -2.69 -21.99
N ALA A 142 18.39 -2.19 -21.02
CA ALA A 142 18.00 -2.21 -19.63
C ALA A 142 16.83 -1.26 -19.36
N LEU A 143 16.84 -0.06 -19.92
CA LEU A 143 15.76 0.93 -19.75
C LEU A 143 14.43 0.43 -20.32
N VAL A 144 14.43 -0.23 -21.48
CA VAL A 144 13.23 -0.88 -22.06
C VAL A 144 12.63 -1.86 -21.06
N LYS A 145 13.43 -2.79 -20.55
CA LYS A 145 12.95 -3.85 -19.63
C LYS A 145 12.42 -3.26 -18.33
N ILE A 146 13.12 -2.28 -17.76
CA ILE A 146 12.71 -1.66 -16.50
C ILE A 146 11.42 -0.85 -16.69
N ALA A 147 11.31 -0.08 -17.77
CA ALA A 147 10.10 0.69 -18.09
C ALA A 147 8.90 -0.22 -18.36
N ALA A 148 9.06 -1.26 -19.18
CA ALA A 148 8.01 -2.22 -19.49
C ALA A 148 7.49 -2.90 -18.21
N GLN A 149 8.40 -3.39 -17.35
CA GLN A 149 8.03 -3.99 -16.07
C GLN A 149 7.31 -3.00 -15.13
N THR A 150 7.70 -1.72 -15.16
CA THR A 150 7.00 -0.66 -14.40
C THR A 150 5.56 -0.49 -14.90
N GLY A 151 5.38 -0.46 -16.22
CA GLY A 151 4.07 -0.39 -16.87
C GLY A 151 3.20 -1.61 -16.56
N ASP A 152 3.78 -2.81 -16.52
CA ASP A 152 3.09 -4.05 -16.18
C ASP A 152 2.59 -4.05 -14.72
N PHE A 153 3.42 -3.59 -13.77
CA PHE A 153 2.99 -3.48 -12.38
C PHE A 153 1.86 -2.45 -12.19
N TYR A 154 1.94 -1.30 -12.86
CA TYR A 154 0.83 -0.33 -12.83
C TYR A 154 -0.43 -0.86 -13.53
N SER A 155 -0.28 -1.66 -14.59
CA SER A 155 -1.41 -2.31 -15.27
C SER A 155 -2.10 -3.32 -14.36
N GLU A 156 -1.33 -4.10 -13.61
CA GLU A 156 -1.87 -5.03 -12.62
C GLU A 156 -2.59 -4.30 -11.49
N ALA A 157 -1.97 -3.26 -10.93
CA ALA A 157 -2.61 -2.41 -9.93
C ALA A 157 -3.93 -1.79 -10.45
N SER A 158 -3.95 -1.33 -11.71
CA SER A 158 -5.14 -0.75 -12.34
C SER A 158 -6.27 -1.78 -12.43
N LYS A 159 -5.99 -3.02 -12.83
CA LYS A 159 -7.01 -4.10 -12.90
C LYS A 159 -7.61 -4.38 -11.53
N LEU A 160 -6.78 -4.45 -10.49
CA LEU A 160 -7.24 -4.66 -9.11
C LEU A 160 -8.12 -3.49 -8.62
N MET A 161 -7.76 -2.26 -8.97
CA MET A 161 -8.58 -1.08 -8.66
C MET A 161 -9.92 -1.10 -9.41
N ASP A 162 -9.97 -1.56 -10.66
CA ASP A 162 -11.20 -1.60 -11.45
C ASP A 162 -12.25 -2.58 -10.89
N ILE A 163 -11.83 -3.70 -10.29
CA ILE A 163 -12.73 -4.63 -9.56
C ILE A 163 -13.51 -3.89 -8.47
N SER A 164 -12.92 -2.82 -7.94
CA SER A 164 -13.35 -2.18 -6.71
C SER A 164 -13.40 -0.65 -6.82
N LYS A 165 -13.74 -0.20 -8.03
CA LYS A 165 -13.65 1.19 -8.49
C LYS A 165 -14.43 2.20 -7.65
N SER A 166 -15.52 1.78 -7.01
CA SER A 166 -16.48 2.65 -6.33
C SER A 166 -15.91 3.34 -5.08
N TYR A 167 -14.90 2.77 -4.41
CA TYR A 167 -14.30 3.39 -3.23
C TYR A 167 -13.01 4.15 -3.52
N TRP A 168 -12.38 3.94 -4.69
CA TRP A 168 -11.16 4.67 -5.05
C TRP A 168 -11.47 6.10 -5.48
N LYS A 169 -10.62 7.04 -5.05
CA LYS A 169 -10.65 8.41 -5.55
C LYS A 169 -10.37 8.42 -7.05
N LYS A 170 -11.14 9.22 -7.81
CA LYS A 170 -11.02 9.29 -9.28
C LYS A 170 -9.60 9.67 -9.72
N GLU A 171 -8.95 10.54 -8.94
CA GLU A 171 -7.57 10.97 -9.17
C GLU A 171 -6.60 9.80 -9.13
N TRP A 172 -6.79 8.85 -8.20
CA TRP A 172 -5.93 7.67 -8.09
C TRP A 172 -6.11 6.75 -9.29
N LEU A 173 -7.35 6.49 -9.71
CA LEU A 173 -7.66 5.69 -10.89
C LEU A 173 -6.99 6.27 -12.15
N ASN A 174 -7.07 7.58 -12.33
CA ASN A 174 -6.43 8.27 -13.46
C ASN A 174 -4.89 8.22 -13.39
N VAL A 175 -4.30 8.40 -12.20
CA VAL A 175 -2.84 8.34 -12.05
C VAL A 175 -2.32 6.93 -12.33
N ILE A 176 -2.95 5.89 -11.80
CA ILE A 176 -2.48 4.51 -11.95
C ILE A 176 -2.64 4.05 -13.41
N SER A 177 -3.80 4.26 -14.03
CA SER A 177 -3.99 3.95 -15.45
C SER A 177 -3.09 4.78 -16.37
N GLY A 178 -2.92 6.07 -16.07
CA GLY A 178 -2.02 6.95 -16.83
C GLY A 178 -0.56 6.52 -16.74
N LYS A 179 -0.09 6.11 -15.56
CA LYS A 179 1.27 5.57 -15.38
C LYS A 179 1.45 4.22 -16.06
N ALA A 180 0.44 3.35 -16.05
CA ALA A 180 0.49 2.08 -16.78
C ALA A 180 0.80 2.32 -18.27
N LEU A 181 -0.01 3.14 -18.93
CA LEU A 181 0.17 3.47 -20.35
C LEU A 181 1.46 4.28 -20.59
N GLY A 182 1.76 5.23 -19.70
CA GLY A 182 2.95 6.08 -19.82
C GLY A 182 4.25 5.28 -19.79
N PHE A 183 4.36 4.28 -18.90
CA PHE A 183 5.55 3.45 -18.82
C PHE A 183 5.69 2.46 -19.99
N GLN A 184 4.59 1.97 -20.56
CA GLN A 184 4.64 1.20 -21.81
C GLN A 184 5.14 2.07 -22.97
N ALA A 185 4.63 3.30 -23.10
CA ALA A 185 5.11 4.24 -24.12
C ALA A 185 6.59 4.62 -23.94
N ILE A 186 7.05 4.78 -22.69
CA ILE A 186 8.47 5.00 -22.37
C ILE A 186 9.32 3.79 -22.78
N ALA A 187 8.83 2.56 -22.56
CA ALA A 187 9.54 1.35 -22.99
C ALA A 187 9.69 1.29 -24.52
N GLU A 188 8.63 1.58 -25.26
CA GLU A 188 8.66 1.66 -26.74
C GLU A 188 9.60 2.75 -27.23
N LEU A 189 9.64 3.91 -26.55
CA LEU A 189 10.56 5.00 -26.88
C LEU A 189 12.02 4.57 -26.73
N HIS A 190 12.39 3.92 -25.62
CA HIS A 190 13.75 3.40 -25.42
C HIS A 190 14.10 2.29 -26.42
N GLN A 191 13.10 1.54 -26.89
CA GLN A 191 13.29 0.45 -27.86
C GLN A 191 13.55 0.97 -29.28
N ALA A 192 13.08 2.18 -29.60
CA ALA A 192 13.27 2.83 -30.89
C ALA A 192 14.59 3.63 -31.01
N GLN A 193 15.29 3.85 -29.89
CA GLN A 193 16.60 4.52 -29.81
C GLN A 193 17.75 3.54 -30.02
#